data_AF-A0A848HGK9-F1
#
_entry.id   AF-A0A848HGK9-F1
#
_cell.length_a   1.000
_cell.length_b   1.000
_cell.length_c   1.000
_cell.angle_alpha   90.00
_cell.angle_beta   90.00
_cell.angle_gamma   90.00
#
_symmetry.space_group_name_H-M   'P 1'
#
loop_
_entity.id
_entity.type
_entity.pdbx_description
1 polymer ?
#
loop_
_entity_poly.entity_id
_entity_poly.type
_entity_poly.pdbx_seq_one_letter_code
_entity_poly.pdbx_strand_id
1 'polypeptide(L)'
;MLLPACVYVPVAVDTYDYECRTVARQYTLQPVQIAAIQGCANSGCAALMAAAGITAAGSLVISGSVAIVGNVVYWLEKQGRCLRG
;
A
#
# COMPACT_ATOMS: atom_id res chain seq x y z
N MET A 1 0.04 14.60 -23.76
CA MET A 1 -0.33 13.28 -23.21
C MET A 1 0.23 13.21 -21.81
N LEU A 2 -0.62 13.11 -20.78
CA LEU A 2 -0.22 13.10 -19.37
C LEU A 2 -0.18 11.65 -18.90
N LEU A 3 0.95 11.17 -18.38
CA LEU A 3 1.05 9.82 -17.84
C LEU A 3 1.06 9.86 -16.31
N PRO A 4 0.09 9.21 -15.64
CA PRO A 4 0.11 9.10 -14.19
C PRO A 4 1.21 8.13 -13.75
N ALA A 5 2.18 8.59 -12.96
CA ALA A 5 3.11 7.72 -12.25
C ALA A 5 2.62 7.57 -10.80
N CYS A 6 2.36 6.32 -10.40
CA CYS A 6 1.82 5.99 -9.08
C CYS A 6 2.73 4.97 -8.39
N VAL A 7 2.82 5.08 -7.07
CA VAL A 7 3.42 4.06 -6.20
C VAL A 7 2.43 3.65 -5.13
N TYR A 8 2.51 2.40 -4.68
CA TYR A 8 1.69 1.89 -3.60
C TYR A 8 2.46 1.95 -2.29
N VAL A 9 1.86 2.51 -1.25
CA VAL A 9 2.45 2.60 0.10
C VAL A 9 1.52 1.96 1.13
N PRO A 10 2.06 1.30 2.17
CA PRO A 10 1.24 0.75 3.24
C PRO A 10 0.93 1.86 4.24
N VAL A 11 -0.35 2.04 4.57
CA VAL A 11 -0.86 3.01 5.53
C VAL A 11 -1.55 2.29 6.66
N ALA A 12 -1.14 2.61 7.89
CA ALA A 12 -1.82 2.13 9.08
C ALA A 12 -3.10 2.95 9.31
N VAL A 13 -4.21 2.23 9.49
CA VAL A 13 -5.52 2.78 9.80
C VAL A 13 -5.94 2.20 11.13
N ASP A 14 -6.17 3.08 12.10
CA ASP A 14 -6.69 2.70 13.41
C ASP A 14 -8.21 2.57 13.32
N THR A 15 -8.74 1.38 13.56
CA THR A 15 -10.17 1.07 13.59
C THR A 15 -10.54 0.59 14.98
N TYR A 16 -11.74 0.91 15.46
CA TYR A 16 -12.17 0.40 16.77
C TYR A 16 -12.79 -1.00 16.61
N ASP A 17 -12.23 -1.99 17.29
CA ASP A 17 -12.77 -3.34 17.30
C ASP A 17 -13.77 -3.50 18.46
N TYR A 18 -15.05 -3.54 18.12
CA TYR A 18 -16.13 -3.64 19.10
C TYR A 18 -16.15 -4.97 19.85
N GLU A 19 -15.68 -6.06 19.23
CA GLU A 19 -15.66 -7.38 19.88
C GLU A 19 -14.65 -7.41 21.02
N CYS A 20 -13.54 -6.71 20.83
CA CYS A 20 -12.44 -6.66 21.77
C CYS A 20 -12.41 -5.40 22.63
N ARG A 21 -13.31 -4.44 22.38
CA ARG A 21 -13.32 -3.10 23.00
C ARG A 21 -11.95 -2.42 23.00
N THR A 22 -11.21 -2.55 21.90
CA THR A 22 -9.85 -2.01 21.76
C THR A 22 -9.64 -1.39 20.38
N VAL A 23 -8.67 -0.48 20.28
CA VAL A 23 -8.25 0.09 18.99
C VAL A 23 -7.36 -0.94 18.28
N ALA A 24 -7.79 -1.30 17.08
CA ALA A 24 -7.14 -2.17 16.14
C ALA A 24 -6.36 -1.37 15.10
N ARG A 25 -5.13 -1.79 14.78
CA ARG A 25 -4.32 -1.13 13.75
C ARG A 25 -4.18 -2.06 12.56
N GLN A 26 -4.81 -1.68 11.44
CA GLN A 26 -4.77 -2.44 10.19
C GLN A 26 -3.93 -1.70 9.14
N TYR A 27 -3.19 -2.43 8.32
CA TYR A 27 -2.43 -1.88 7.22
C TYR A 27 -3.18 -2.06 5.90
N THR A 28 -3.34 -0.96 5.17
CA THR A 28 -3.99 -0.90 3.85
C THR A 28 -3.04 -0.30 2.82
N LEU A 29 -3.23 -0.63 1.54
CA LEU A 29 -2.41 -0.05 0.47
C LEU A 29 -3.11 1.17 -0.13
N GLN A 30 -2.39 2.29 -0.21
CA GLN A 30 -2.87 3.49 -0.88
C GLN A 30 -2.03 3.81 -2.11
N PRO A 31 -2.66 4.11 -3.27
CA PRO A 31 -1.95 4.61 -4.43
C PRO A 31 -1.64 6.09 -4.24
N VAL A 32 -0.36 6.44 -4.37
CA VAL A 32 0.11 7.83 -4.29
C VAL A 32 0.67 8.23 -5.65
N GLN A 33 0.10 9.29 -6.22
CA GLN A 33 0.62 9.91 -7.43
C GLN A 33 1.84 10.76 -7.05
N ILE A 34 3.03 10.31 -7.47
CA ILE A 34 4.29 10.97 -7.14
C ILE A 34 4.78 11.88 -8.27
N ALA A 35 4.31 11.66 -9.49
CA ALA A 35 4.63 12.51 -10.62
C ALA A 35 3.57 12.38 -11.72
N ALA A 36 3.47 13.45 -12.51
CA ALA A 36 2.81 13.40 -13.81
C ALA A 36 3.89 13.62 -14.87
N ILE A 37 4.10 12.62 -15.72
CA ILE A 37 5.13 12.72 -16.77
C ILE A 37 4.56 13.59 -17.88
N GLN A 38 5.24 14.71 -18.15
CA GLN A 38 4.89 15.69 -19.17
C GLN A 38 5.93 15.67 -20.29
N GLY A 39 5.47 15.57 -21.54
CA GLY A 39 6.33 15.66 -22.71
C GLY A 39 7.19 14.40 -22.94
N CYS A 40 6.76 13.55 -23.85
CA CYS A 40 7.58 12.47 -24.41
C CYS A 40 7.26 12.35 -25.91
N ALA A 41 8.22 11.84 -26.70
CA ALA A 41 8.02 11.60 -28.12
C ALA A 41 8.46 10.18 -28.48
N ASN A 42 7.70 9.56 -29.38
CA ASN A 42 8.00 8.27 -29.98
C ASN A 42 8.31 7.16 -28.95
N SER A 43 9.37 6.37 -29.15
CA SER A 43 9.82 5.29 -28.26
C SER A 43 10.11 5.75 -26.82
N GLY A 44 10.38 7.04 -26.59
CA GLY A 44 10.57 7.59 -25.25
C GLY A 44 9.30 7.47 -24.39
N CYS A 45 8.11 7.59 -24.97
CA CYS A 45 6.87 7.39 -24.23
C CYS A 45 6.67 5.92 -23.80
N ALA A 46 7.07 4.97 -24.65
CA ALA A 46 6.99 3.55 -24.32
C ALA A 46 7.93 3.18 -23.17
N ALA A 47 9.16 3.71 -23.19
CA ALA A 47 10.13 3.51 -22.12
C ALA A 47 9.64 4.11 -20.79
N LEU A 48 9.06 5.33 -20.82
CA LEU A 48 8.51 5.99 -19.63
C LEU A 48 7.29 5.24 -19.07
N MET A 49 6.40 4.74 -19.94
CA MET A 49 5.30 3.86 -19.52
C MET A 49 5.81 2.59 -18.85
N ALA A 50 6.80 1.92 -19.45
CA ALA A 50 7.38 0.72 -18.88
C ALA A 50 7.99 0.98 -17.51
N ALA A 51 8.77 2.06 -17.36
CA ALA A 51 9.36 2.46 -16.09
C ALA A 51 8.28 2.78 -15.03
N ALA A 52 7.23 3.53 -15.40
CA ALA A 52 6.11 3.82 -14.50
C ALA A 52 5.37 2.55 -14.07
N GLY A 53 5.16 1.59 -14.99
CA GLY A 53 4.54 0.31 -14.68
C GLY A 53 5.40 -0.55 -13.75
N ILE A 54 6.70 -0.66 -14.02
CA ILE A 54 7.64 -1.44 -13.20
C ILE A 54 7.73 -0.87 -11.79
N THR A 55 7.80 0.45 -11.65
CA THR A 55 7.86 1.12 -10.33
C THR A 55 6.56 0.97 -9.55
N ALA A 56 5.41 1.10 -10.21
CA ALA A 56 4.11 0.83 -9.59
C ALA A 56 4.01 -0.63 -9.10
N ALA A 57 4.40 -1.60 -9.93
CA ALA A 57 4.38 -3.02 -9.57
C ALA A 57 5.37 -3.34 -8.44
N GLY A 58 6.60 -2.81 -8.50
CA GLY A 58 7.62 -3.02 -7.47
C GLY A 58 7.18 -2.47 -6.11
N SER A 59 6.67 -1.24 -6.08
CA SER A 59 6.14 -0.65 -4.84
C SER A 59 4.94 -1.42 -4.29
N LEU A 60 4.05 -1.93 -5.16
CA LEU A 60 2.93 -2.78 -4.75
C LEU A 60 3.39 -4.05 -4.03
N VAL A 61 4.37 -4.76 -4.58
CA VAL A 61 4.86 -6.03 -4.00
C VAL A 61 5.53 -5.78 -2.64
N ILE A 62 6.40 -4.77 -2.57
CA ILE A 62 7.14 -4.46 -1.33
C ILE A 62 6.16 -4.00 -0.25
N SER A 63 5.33 -2.99 -0.56
CA SER A 63 4.35 -2.44 0.39
C SER A 63 3.28 -3.46 0.78
N GLY A 64 2.85 -4.30 -0.16
CA GLY A 64 1.88 -5.37 0.10
C GLY A 64 2.41 -6.39 1.10
N SER A 65 3.69 -6.74 0.99
CA SER A 65 4.35 -7.64 1.95
C SER A 65 4.35 -7.05 3.36
N VAL A 66 4.66 -5.75 3.50
CA VAL A 66 4.59 -5.03 4.77
C VAL A 66 3.17 -5.02 5.33
N ALA A 67 2.17 -4.74 4.49
CA ALA A 67 0.77 -4.73 4.92
C ALA A 67 0.30 -6.09 5.41
N ILE A 68 0.67 -7.18 4.71
CA ILE A 68 0.34 -8.55 5.12
C ILE A 68 0.95 -8.86 6.49
N VAL A 69 2.25 -8.62 6.67
CA VAL A 69 2.93 -8.88 7.95
C VAL A 69 2.30 -8.06 9.07
N GLY A 70 2.03 -6.78 8.83
CA GLY A 70 1.37 -5.91 9.81
C GLY A 70 -0.02 -6.42 10.20
N ASN A 71 -0.81 -6.89 9.24
CA ASN A 71 -2.15 -7.44 9.49
C ASN A 71 -2.11 -8.79 10.22
N VAL A 72 -1.10 -9.64 9.95
CA VAL A 72 -0.89 -10.90 10.68
C VAL A 72 -0.50 -10.62 12.14
N VAL A 73 0.42 -9.69 12.38
CA VAL A 73 0.78 -9.27 13.74
C VAL A 73 -0.44 -8.73 14.48
N TYR A 74 -1.24 -7.87 13.83
CA TYR A 74 -2.50 -7.39 14.38
C TYR A 74 -3.45 -8.53 14.77
N TRP A 75 -3.62 -9.54 13.90
CA TRP A 75 -4.48 -10.69 14.20
C TRP A 75 -3.99 -11.48 15.42
N LEU A 76 -2.67 -11.72 15.52
CA LEU A 76 -2.07 -12.39 16.69
C LEU A 76 -2.28 -11.57 17.98
N GLU A 77 -2.11 -10.26 17.91
CA GLU A 77 -2.38 -9.37 19.06
C GLU A 77 -3.86 -9.37 19.44
N LYS A 78 -4.79 -9.41 18.48
CA LYS A 78 -6.23 -9.53 18.72
C LYS A 78 -6.53 -10.85 19.44
N GLN A 79 -6.03 -11.98 18.94
CA GLN A 79 -6.20 -13.28 19.61
C GLN A 79 -5.64 -13.26 21.04
N GLY A 80 -4.46 -12.65 21.25
CA GLY A 80 -3.81 -12.60 22.55
C GLY A 80 -4.50 -11.68 23.57
N ARG A 81 -4.99 -10.51 23.16
CA ARG A 81 -5.63 -9.52 24.05
C ARG A 81 -7.11 -9.81 24.33
N CYS A 82 -7.84 -10.40 23.38
CA CYS A 82 -9.28 -10.61 23.52
C CYS A 82 -9.64 -11.97 24.13
N LEU A 83 -8.77 -12.99 24.01
CA LEU A 83 -9.00 -14.31 24.62
C LEU A 83 -8.42 -14.45 26.03
N ARG A 84 -7.53 -13.53 26.45
CA ARG A 84 -6.95 -13.50 27.82
C ARG A 84 -7.57 -12.44 28.74
N GLY A 85 -8.58 -11.71 28.28
CA GLY A 85 -9.28 -10.65 29.03
C GLY A 85 -10.65 -11.08 29.52
#